data_AF-N8VUC2-F1
#
_entry.id   AF-N8VUC2-F1
#
_cell.length_a   1.000
_cell.length_b   1.000
_cell.length_c   1.000
_cell.angle_alpha   90.00
_cell.angle_beta   90.00
_cell.angle_gamma   90.00
#
_symmetry.space_group_name_H-M   'P 1'
#
loop_
_entity.id
_entity.type
_entity.pdbx_description
1 polymer ?
#
loop_
_entity_poly.entity_id
_entity_poly.type
_entity_poly.pdbx_seq_one_letter_code
_entity_poly.pdbx_strand_id
1 'polypeptide(L)' 'MLNYVEVYVAQSCMEVRDLIMYVLDVRSELIAYYQRRGYQITGHTAPYPVNANVGQPLVPIQLIEMKKAII' A
#
# COMPACT_ATOMS: atom_id res chain seq x y z
N MET A 1 -2.67 -9.81 -10.20
CA MET A 1 -1.81 -8.61 -10.35
C MET A 1 -0.81 -8.47 -9.20
N LEU A 2 -1.22 -8.29 -7.94
CA LEU A 2 -0.29 -8.13 -6.80
C LEU A 2 0.74 -9.27 -6.65
N ASN A 3 0.28 -10.53 -6.68
CA ASN A 3 1.17 -11.69 -6.55
C ASN A 3 2.25 -11.74 -7.63
N TYR A 4 1.93 -11.29 -8.84
CA TYR A 4 2.89 -11.22 -9.94
C TYR A 4 4.01 -10.24 -9.62
N VAL A 5 3.68 -9.04 -9.12
CA VAL A 5 4.68 -8.03 -8.73
C VAL A 5 5.55 -8.55 -7.59
N GLU A 6 4.95 -9.14 -6.55
CA GLU A 6 5.69 -9.68 -5.41
C GLU A 6 6.70 -10.75 -5.85
N VAL A 7 6.29 -11.69 -6.71
CA VAL A 7 7.17 -12.75 -7.24
C VAL A 7 8.24 -12.17 -8.18
N TYR A 8 7.85 -11.28 -9.09
CA TYR A 8 8.76 -10.71 -10.07
C TYR A 8 9.89 -9.92 -9.40
N VAL A 9 9.56 -9.08 -8.41
CA VAL A 9 10.55 -8.28 -7.68
C VAL A 9 11.50 -9.19 -6.89
N ALA A 10 10.98 -10.21 -6.19
CA ALA A 10 11.81 -11.16 -5.46
C ALA A 10 12.80 -11.94 -6.36
N GLN A 11 12.40 -12.23 -7.60
CA GLN A 11 13.22 -13.00 -8.54
C GLN A 11 14.18 -12.14 -9.38
N SER A 12 13.77 -10.93 -9.74
CA SER A 12 14.42 -10.13 -10.78
C SER A 12 15.08 -8.85 -10.26
N CYS A 13 14.80 -8.45 -9.01
CA CYS A 13 15.26 -7.17 -8.46
C CYS A 13 15.96 -7.37 -7.12
N MET A 14 17.21 -7.86 -7.17
CA MET A 14 18.00 -8.19 -5.97
C MET A 14 18.26 -6.98 -5.03
N GLU A 15 18.18 -5.76 -5.54
CA GLU A 15 18.42 -4.54 -4.75
C GLU A 15 17.16 -4.02 -4.03
N VAL A 16 15.97 -4.48 -4.42
CA VAL A 16 14.71 -4.03 -3.82
C VAL A 16 14.46 -4.80 -2.54
N ARG A 17 14.49 -4.10 -1.41
CA ARG A 17 14.28 -4.70 -0.08
C ARG A 17 12.84 -4.68 0.37
N ASP A 18 12.04 -3.75 -0.15
CA ASP A 18 10.74 -3.43 0.41
C ASP A 18 9.74 -3.06 -0.68
N LEU A 19 8.51 -3.52 -0.52
CA LEU A 19 7.35 -3.05 -1.28
C LEU A 19 6.52 -2.12 -0.42
N ILE A 20 6.23 -0.94 -0.96
CA ILE A 20 5.39 0.07 -0.33
C ILE A 20 4.01 0.10 -1.00
N MET A 21 2.98 0.22 -0.19
CA MET A 21 1.59 0.35 -0.61
C MET A 21 0.94 1.50 0.15
N TYR A 22 0.25 2.39 -0.55
CA TYR A 22 -0.60 3.39 0.08
C TYR A 22 -2.06 2.97 -0.05
N VAL A 23 -2.78 2.94 1.07
CA VAL A 23 -4.18 2.50 1.14
C VAL A 23 -5.00 3.57 1.85
N LEU A 24 -6.23 3.81 1.42
CA LEU A 24 -7.13 4.70 2.16
C LEU A 24 -7.42 4.10 3.55
N ASP A 25 -7.28 4.92 4.59
CA ASP A 25 -7.46 4.54 5.99
C ASP A 25 -8.84 3.91 6.30
N VAL A 26 -9.88 4.34 5.57
CA VAL A 26 -11.24 3.79 5.71
C VAL A 26 -11.46 2.44 5.04
N ARG A 27 -10.51 1.91 4.24
CA ARG A 27 -10.66 0.64 3.51
C ARG A 27 -10.19 -0.56 4.33
N SER A 28 -10.85 -0.80 5.46
CA SER A 28 -10.50 -1.83 6.46
C SER A 28 -10.29 -3.23 5.86
N GLU A 29 -11.16 -3.68 4.95
CA GLU A 29 -11.02 -4.99 4.31
C GLU A 29 -9.76 -5.11 3.43
N LEU A 30 -9.41 -4.04 2.72
CA LEU A 30 -8.22 -3.99 1.86
C LEU A 30 -6.95 -3.93 2.71
N ILE A 31 -6.97 -3.19 3.80
CA ILE A 31 -5.88 -3.17 4.79
C ILE A 31 -5.67 -4.58 5.36
N ALA A 32 -6.75 -5.24 5.81
CA ALA A 32 -6.68 -6.60 6.34
C ALA A 32 -6.19 -7.61 5.28
N TYR A 33 -6.57 -7.43 4.01
CA TYR A 33 -6.05 -8.22 2.90
C TYR A 33 -4.52 -8.10 2.78
N TYR A 34 -3.98 -6.88 2.80
CA TYR A 34 -2.54 -6.66 2.73
C TYR A 34 -1.81 -7.18 3.98
N GLN A 35 -2.39 -7.03 5.18
CA GLN A 35 -1.84 -7.59 6.41
C GLN A 35 -1.68 -9.11 6.36
N ARG A 36 -2.69 -9.84 5.87
CA ARG A 36 -2.60 -11.30 5.68
C ARG A 36 -1.52 -11.72 4.67
N ARG A 37 -1.13 -10.81 3.76
CA ARG A 37 -0.04 -11.02 2.81
C ARG A 37 1.34 -10.61 3.32
N GLY A 38 1.43 -10.14 4.57
CA GLY A 38 2.68 -9.77 5.23
C GLY A 38 3.04 -8.28 5.14
N TYR A 39 2.13 -7.42 4.67
CA TYR A 39 2.32 -5.98 4.75
C TYR A 39 2.01 -5.46 6.16
N GLN A 40 2.84 -4.57 6.68
CA GLN A 40 2.70 -3.96 8.00
C GLN A 40 2.44 -2.46 7.84
N ILE A 41 1.56 -1.89 8.67
CA ILE A 41 1.34 -0.44 8.72
C ILE A 41 2.59 0.21 9.31
N THR A 42 3.13 1.22 8.63
CA THR A 42 4.40 1.87 9.06
C THR A 42 4.18 3.03 10.03
N GLY A 43 2.95 3.54 10.12
CA GLY A 43 2.61 4.76 10.86
C GLY A 43 2.75 6.03 10.02
N HIS A 44 3.35 5.97 8.83
CA HIS A 44 3.34 7.09 7.89
C HIS A 44 1.97 7.25 7.24
N THR A 45 1.55 8.50 7.10
CA THR A 45 0.33 8.87 6.38
C THR A 45 0.60 9.97 5.37
N ALA A 46 -0.25 10.05 4.36
CA ALA A 46 -0.23 11.11 3.34
C ALA A 46 -1.65 11.63 3.10
N PRO A 47 -1.81 12.93 2.80
CA PRO A 47 -3.12 13.49 2.49
C PRO A 47 -3.68 12.87 1.21
N TYR A 48 -5.01 12.75 1.14
CA TYR A 48 -5.67 12.38 -0.11
C TYR A 48 -5.37 13.41 -1.21
N PRO A 49 -4.98 13.00 -2.43
CA PRO A 49 -4.54 13.92 -3.46
C PRO A 49 -5.73 14.58 -4.19
N VAL A 50 -6.33 15.60 -3.55
CA VAL A 50 -7.50 16.33 -4.08
C VAL A 50 -7.26 16.95 -5.47
N ASN A 51 -6.01 17.28 -5.80
CA ASN A 51 -5.64 17.90 -7.08
C ASN A 51 -5.29 16.89 -8.18
N ALA A 52 -5.35 15.58 -7.91
CA ALA A 52 -5.02 14.55 -8.88
C ALA A 52 -6.20 14.17 -9.81
N ASN A 53 -7.34 14.86 -9.71
CA ASN A 53 -8.56 14.59 -10.48
C ASN A 53 -9.07 13.14 -10.36
N VAL A 54 -8.95 12.56 -9.16
CA VAL A 54 -9.37 11.19 -8.81
C VAL A 54 -10.70 11.16 -8.04
N GLY A 55 -11.48 12.24 -8.11
CA GLY A 55 -12.72 12.43 -7.36
C GLY A 55 -12.51 13.09 -5.99
N GLN A 56 -13.62 13.56 -5.41
CA GLN A 56 -13.66 14.22 -4.10
C GLN A 56 -14.07 13.23 -3.01
N PRO A 57 -13.41 13.23 -1.84
CA PRO A 57 -13.78 12.36 -0.75
C PRO A 57 -15.13 12.77 -0.14
N LEU A 58 -16.01 11.80 0.10
CA LEU A 58 -17.32 12.05 0.74
C LEU A 58 -17.24 12.12 2.28
N VAL A 59 -16.15 11.60 2.83
CA VAL A 59 -15.82 11.62 4.26
C VAL A 59 -14.34 11.99 4.39
N PRO A 60 -13.87 12.51 5.54
CA PRO A 60 -12.45 12.71 5.76
C PRO A 60 -11.70 11.39 5.61
N ILE A 61 -10.69 11.37 4.73
CA ILE A 61 -9.84 10.20 4.46
C ILE A 61 -8.40 10.63 4.29
N GLN A 62 -7.48 9.70 4.55
CA GLN A 62 -6.05 9.84 4.28
C GLN A 62 -5.49 8.53 3.73
N LEU A 63 -4.32 8.60 3.13
CA LEU A 63 -3.57 7.41 2.76
C LEU A 63 -2.71 6.99 3.96
N ILE A 64 -2.73 5.70 4.29
CA ILE A 64 -1.77 5.08 5.19
C ILE A 64 -0.75 4.30 4.38
N GLU A 65 0.50 4.34 4.82
CA GLU A 65 1.57 3.54 4.24
C GLU A 65 1.62 2.15 4.88
N MET A 66 1.73 1.14 4.03
CA MET A 66 1.98 -0.23 4.41
C MET A 66 3.23 -0.74 3.68
N LYS A 67 4.01 -1.57 4.36
CA LYS A 67 5.31 -2.05 3.89
C LYS A 67 5.41 -3.57 4.02
N LYS A 68 5.95 -4.24 3.01
CA LYS A 68 6.33 -5.66 3.07
C LYS A 68 7.79 -5.80 2.66
N ALA A 69 8.59 -6.47 3.50
CA ALA A 69 9.96 -6.82 3.15
C ALA A 69 9.97 -7.92 2.07
N ILE A 70 10.87 -7.78 1.10
CA ILE A 70 11.24 -8.84 0.15
C ILE A 70 12.38 -9.62 0.79
N ILE A 71 12.15 -10.91 1.03
CA ILE A 71 13.13 -11.86 1.58
C ILE A 71 13.66 -12.71 0.44
#